data_AF-A0A5E4T3D7-F1
#
_entry.id   AF-A0A5E4T3D7-F1
#
_cell.length_a   1.000
_cell.length_b   1.000
_cell.length_c   1.000
_cell.angle_alpha   90.00
_cell.angle_beta   90.00
_cell.angle_gamma   90.00
#
_symmetry.space_group_name_H-M   'P 1'
#
loop_
_entity.id
_entity.type
_entity.pdbx_description
1 polymer ?
#
loop_
_entity_poly.entity_id
_entity_poly.type
_entity_poly.pdbx_seq_one_letter_code
_entity_poly.pdbx_strand_id
1 'polypeptide(L)'
;MSRTKRVDHAKQAEAFLAKTAHVAFHDKRLWDLRMKRDAQAASIGEWETLRTLASQIKEHTLARLGDYLDQFATQAEANGVKVHWALDAAAHNAIVHGILAAHDVKTLVKSKSMLTDECELREYLEPRGIHVMETDLGERIQQLDNQPPSHVVVPAVHKLRGDVAQLFGRTLGTDPDNDDVHYLAESQRQTTRPAFLEAGAGMTGCNFAVAETGTVVVCTNEGNADLSANVPPVHIVSIGIEKLIPRMVDLGVFIRLLSRSALGSPITQYTSHFRAPRPGTEMHFVIVDNGRSARLAMDDFWYSLKCIRCGACMNTCPVYRRSSGLSYGSTYAGPIGAILNPASDLRRYSALPFASTMNGSCTNVCPVRINIHEQLYKWRQIVAEEGELPRVKRSLIKVAGKLLANPVLYRASVKSMNAALHRLPNLVLYNPLNTWGKGRDLPDAPKQTFRDWYDANRTSRDATSKETP
;
A
#
# COMPACT_ATOMS: atom_id res chain seq x y z
N MET A 1 22.96 -7.06 -8.28
CA MET A 1 21.72 -6.63 -8.96
C MET A 1 21.26 -7.72 -9.92
N SER A 2 20.39 -8.62 -9.46
CA SER A 2 19.68 -9.54 -10.37
C SER A 2 18.90 -8.70 -11.38
N ARG A 3 18.95 -9.05 -12.67
CA ARG A 3 18.07 -8.46 -13.69
C ARG A 3 16.63 -8.81 -13.32
N THR A 4 15.99 -7.95 -12.55
CA THR A 4 14.70 -8.20 -11.91
C THR A 4 13.62 -8.40 -12.98
N LYS A 5 13.03 -9.59 -12.97
CA LYS A 5 11.89 -9.96 -13.82
C LYS A 5 10.76 -8.95 -13.61
N ARG A 6 10.18 -8.43 -14.70
CA ARG A 6 9.02 -7.53 -14.64
C ARG A 6 7.88 -8.19 -13.85
N VAL A 7 7.21 -7.42 -13.02
CA VAL A 7 5.98 -7.86 -12.36
C VAL A 7 4.86 -7.94 -13.39
N ASP A 8 4.21 -9.09 -13.45
CA ASP A 8 3.01 -9.31 -14.24
C ASP A 8 1.80 -9.35 -13.30
N HIS A 9 1.27 -8.16 -13.00
CA HIS A 9 0.17 -7.98 -12.04
C HIS A 9 -1.07 -8.79 -12.43
N ALA A 10 -1.44 -8.77 -13.71
CA ALA A 10 -2.62 -9.48 -14.19
C ALA A 10 -2.46 -10.99 -14.02
N LYS A 11 -1.31 -11.55 -14.43
CA LYS A 11 -1.03 -12.98 -14.27
C LYS A 11 -0.97 -13.41 -12.81
N GLN A 12 -0.32 -12.61 -11.95
CA GLN A 12 -0.25 -12.92 -10.53
C GLN A 12 -1.62 -12.88 -9.84
N ALA A 13 -2.56 -12.08 -10.35
CA ALA A 13 -3.92 -12.02 -9.84
C ALA A 13 -4.76 -13.26 -10.20
N GLU A 14 -4.45 -13.98 -11.29
CA GLU A 14 -5.24 -15.14 -11.77
C GLU A 14 -5.36 -16.23 -10.69
N ALA A 15 -4.28 -16.54 -9.99
CA ALA A 15 -4.28 -17.55 -8.93
C ALA A 15 -5.20 -17.17 -7.75
N PHE A 16 -5.29 -15.88 -7.43
CA PHE A 16 -6.22 -15.39 -6.41
C PHE A 16 -7.66 -15.38 -6.94
N LEU A 17 -7.87 -14.94 -8.17
CA LEU A 17 -9.19 -14.87 -8.82
C LEU A 17 -9.85 -16.25 -8.99
N ALA A 18 -9.06 -17.31 -9.13
CA ALA A 18 -9.55 -18.69 -9.15
C ALA A 18 -10.17 -19.13 -7.80
N LYS A 19 -9.81 -18.48 -6.69
CA LYS A 19 -10.32 -18.77 -5.35
C LYS A 19 -11.54 -17.91 -5.03
N THR A 20 -12.69 -18.26 -5.59
CA THR A 20 -13.91 -17.43 -5.54
C THR A 20 -14.36 -17.06 -4.13
N ALA A 21 -14.28 -18.00 -3.17
CA ALA A 21 -14.59 -17.74 -1.76
C ALA A 21 -13.67 -16.69 -1.14
N HIS A 22 -12.35 -16.80 -1.36
CA HIS A 22 -11.35 -15.83 -0.90
C HIS A 22 -11.57 -14.46 -1.53
N VAL A 23 -11.88 -14.40 -2.84
CA VAL A 23 -12.18 -13.13 -3.54
C VAL A 23 -13.41 -12.46 -2.93
N ALA A 24 -14.49 -13.21 -2.72
CA ALA A 24 -15.72 -12.68 -2.13
C ALA A 24 -15.50 -12.18 -0.69
N PHE A 25 -14.79 -12.95 0.13
CA PHE A 25 -14.43 -12.56 1.50
C PHE A 25 -13.55 -11.30 1.53
N HIS A 26 -12.47 -11.29 0.73
CA HIS A 26 -11.55 -10.17 0.64
C HIS A 26 -12.27 -8.89 0.20
N ASP A 27 -13.09 -8.97 -0.85
CA ASP A 27 -13.86 -7.84 -1.37
C ASP A 27 -14.83 -7.28 -0.34
N LYS A 28 -15.60 -8.17 0.32
CA LYS A 28 -16.54 -7.80 1.39
C LYS A 28 -15.79 -7.14 2.56
N ARG A 29 -14.69 -7.73 3.01
CA ARG A 29 -13.93 -7.22 4.16
C ARG A 29 -13.38 -5.82 3.91
N LEU A 30 -12.80 -5.58 2.73
CA LEU A 30 -12.28 -4.25 2.39
C LEU A 30 -13.39 -3.23 2.17
N TRP A 31 -14.54 -3.66 1.63
CA TRP A 31 -15.73 -2.83 1.53
C TRP A 31 -16.25 -2.41 2.89
N ASP A 32 -16.29 -3.33 3.86
CA ASP A 32 -16.70 -3.03 5.23
C ASP A 32 -15.77 -1.98 5.88
N LEU A 33 -14.45 -2.11 5.69
CA LEU A 33 -13.50 -1.10 6.18
C LEU A 33 -13.74 0.27 5.54
N ARG A 34 -14.01 0.31 4.23
CA ARG A 34 -14.36 1.54 3.52
C ARG A 34 -15.65 2.15 4.07
N MET A 35 -16.69 1.37 4.28
CA MET A 35 -17.98 1.86 4.81
C MET A 35 -17.85 2.40 6.23
N LYS A 36 -17.09 1.72 7.10
CA LYS A 36 -16.82 2.22 8.46
C LYS A 36 -16.03 3.52 8.44
N ARG A 37 -15.04 3.64 7.55
CA ARG A 37 -14.30 4.89 7.32
C ARG A 37 -15.24 6.01 6.90
N ASP A 38 -16.15 5.75 5.95
CA ASP A 38 -17.10 6.75 5.47
C ASP A 38 -18.05 7.21 6.59
N ALA A 39 -18.52 6.29 7.44
CA ALA A 39 -19.33 6.62 8.61
C ALA A 39 -18.56 7.48 9.64
N GLN A 40 -17.29 7.15 9.93
CA GLN A 40 -16.45 7.96 10.83
C GLN A 40 -16.08 9.33 10.25
N ALA A 41 -15.96 9.43 8.92
CA ALA A 41 -15.75 10.71 8.26
C ALA A 41 -17.00 11.59 8.36
N ALA A 42 -18.18 11.01 8.13
CA ALA A 42 -19.46 11.70 8.21
C ALA A 42 -19.84 12.12 9.63
N SER A 43 -19.34 11.43 10.66
CA SER A 43 -19.60 11.78 12.07
C SER A 43 -18.79 12.98 12.58
N ILE A 44 -17.88 13.54 11.78
CA ILE A 44 -17.01 14.66 12.15
C ILE A 44 -17.27 15.83 11.21
N GLY A 45 -17.87 16.91 11.72
CA GLY A 45 -18.17 18.10 10.93
C GLY A 45 -16.92 18.75 10.33
N GLU A 46 -15.79 18.69 11.04
CA GLU A 46 -14.51 19.24 10.62
C GLU A 46 -13.62 18.28 9.80
N TRP A 47 -14.17 17.19 9.27
CA TRP A 47 -13.37 16.16 8.57
C TRP A 47 -12.49 16.71 7.45
N GLU A 48 -13.04 17.55 6.57
CA GLU A 48 -12.26 18.15 5.47
C GLU A 48 -11.23 19.18 5.97
N THR A 49 -11.50 19.86 7.09
CA THR A 49 -10.55 20.74 7.76
C THR A 49 -9.38 19.93 8.31
N LEU A 50 -9.63 18.80 8.97
CA LEU A 50 -8.57 17.90 9.45
C LEU A 50 -7.68 17.40 8.31
N ARG A 51 -8.29 17.01 7.18
CA ARG A 51 -7.53 16.55 6.00
C ARG A 51 -6.65 17.63 5.41
N THR A 52 -7.16 18.86 5.35
CA THR A 52 -6.42 20.01 4.85
C THR A 52 -5.26 20.36 5.78
N LEU A 53 -5.52 20.42 7.09
CA LEU A 53 -4.50 20.67 8.10
C LEU A 53 -3.40 19.60 8.08
N ALA A 54 -3.76 18.32 8.02
CA ALA A 54 -2.78 17.24 7.93
C ALA A 54 -1.94 17.32 6.66
N SER A 55 -2.55 17.68 5.52
CA SER A 55 -1.82 17.93 4.28
C SER A 55 -0.80 19.06 4.46
N GLN A 56 -1.24 20.22 4.95
CA GLN A 56 -0.40 21.39 5.15
C GLN A 56 0.76 21.12 6.12
N ILE A 57 0.50 20.40 7.22
CA ILE A 57 1.57 20.00 8.16
C ILE A 57 2.59 19.12 7.45
N LYS A 58 2.17 18.11 6.67
CA LYS A 58 3.11 17.26 5.93
C LYS A 58 3.89 18.05 4.88
N GLU A 59 3.26 18.97 4.17
CA GLU A 59 3.91 19.82 3.16
C GLU A 59 4.97 20.73 3.79
N HIS A 60 4.60 21.41 4.88
CA HIS A 60 5.53 22.21 5.69
C HIS A 60 6.71 21.39 6.21
N THR A 61 6.44 20.18 6.72
CA THR A 61 7.48 19.30 7.26
C THR A 61 8.43 18.84 6.16
N LEU A 62 7.90 18.44 5.00
CA LEU A 62 8.71 17.95 3.88
C LEU A 62 9.55 19.06 3.24
N ALA A 63 9.03 20.30 3.18
CA ALA A 63 9.79 21.45 2.71
C ALA A 63 10.97 21.83 3.63
N ARG A 64 10.93 21.41 4.89
CA ARG A 64 11.95 21.67 5.92
C ARG A 64 12.52 20.38 6.50
N LEU A 65 12.56 19.32 5.69
CA LEU A 65 12.79 17.98 6.21
C LEU A 65 14.14 17.85 6.92
N GLY A 66 15.19 18.47 6.39
CA GLY A 66 16.52 18.51 7.02
C GLY A 66 16.48 19.10 8.42
N ASP A 67 15.90 20.29 8.59
CA ASP A 67 15.78 20.96 9.89
C ASP A 67 15.07 20.08 10.93
N TYR A 68 13.97 19.43 10.52
CA TYR A 68 13.20 18.58 11.43
C TYR A 68 13.87 17.24 11.74
N LEU A 69 14.68 16.73 10.82
CA LEU A 69 15.53 15.56 11.05
C LEU A 69 16.62 15.88 12.08
N ASP A 70 17.30 17.01 11.95
CA ASP A 70 18.31 17.46 12.90
C ASP A 70 17.71 17.74 14.28
N GLN A 71 16.56 18.42 14.32
CA GLN A 71 15.82 18.66 15.56
C GLN A 71 15.42 17.35 16.23
N PHE A 72 14.84 16.41 15.48
CA PHE A 72 14.42 15.12 16.01
C PHE A 72 15.59 14.33 16.60
N ALA A 73 16.71 14.25 15.87
CA ALA A 73 17.90 13.53 16.31
C ALA A 73 18.48 14.15 17.58
N THR A 74 18.65 15.47 17.61
CA THR A 74 19.14 16.21 18.80
C THR A 74 18.25 15.94 20.02
N GLN A 75 16.92 16.00 19.85
CA GLN A 75 15.99 15.78 20.95
C GLN A 75 15.95 14.32 21.40
N ALA A 76 16.09 13.36 20.49
CA ALA A 76 16.15 11.94 20.81
C ALA A 76 17.43 11.61 21.60
N GLU A 77 18.59 12.13 21.16
CA GLU A 77 19.87 11.97 21.86
C GLU A 77 19.84 12.61 23.25
N ALA A 78 19.23 13.79 23.39
CA ALA A 78 19.01 14.42 24.69
C ALA A 78 18.13 13.58 25.65
N ASN A 79 17.28 12.69 25.12
CA ASN A 79 16.49 11.74 25.90
C ASN A 79 17.25 10.43 26.19
N GLY A 80 18.52 10.29 25.77
CA GLY A 80 19.33 9.09 25.96
C GLY A 80 19.15 8.02 24.89
N VAL A 81 18.54 8.36 23.74
CA VAL A 81 18.41 7.45 22.59
C VAL A 81 19.67 7.51 21.73
N LYS A 82 20.16 6.36 21.25
CA LYS A 82 21.26 6.30 20.28
C LYS A 82 20.68 6.44 18.86
N VAL A 83 21.02 7.51 18.14
CA VAL A 83 20.51 7.77 16.78
C VAL A 83 21.50 7.29 15.72
N HIS A 84 20.99 6.62 14.69
CA HIS A 84 21.75 6.06 13.57
C HIS A 84 21.12 6.51 12.26
N TRP A 85 21.95 6.71 11.23
CA TRP A 85 21.51 7.14 9.90
C TRP A 85 21.83 6.08 8.87
N ALA A 86 20.82 5.67 8.10
CA ALA A 86 20.93 4.70 7.04
C ALA A 86 20.53 5.33 5.70
N LEU A 87 21.47 5.38 4.76
CA LEU A 87 21.20 5.86 3.40
C LEU A 87 20.23 4.92 2.66
N ASP A 88 20.38 3.62 2.84
CA ASP A 88 19.62 2.60 2.11
C ASP A 88 19.35 1.35 2.98
N ALA A 89 18.67 0.37 2.38
CA ALA A 89 18.38 -0.92 3.01
C ALA A 89 19.62 -1.66 3.52
N ALA A 90 20.74 -1.60 2.78
CA ALA A 90 21.96 -2.30 3.16
C ALA A 90 22.60 -1.68 4.41
N ALA A 91 22.68 -0.34 4.46
CA ALA A 91 23.14 0.40 5.63
C ALA A 91 22.24 0.15 6.84
N HIS A 92 20.92 0.19 6.66
CA HIS A 92 19.95 -0.13 7.72
C HIS A 92 20.20 -1.51 8.31
N ASN A 93 20.30 -2.54 7.46
CA ASN A 93 20.48 -3.92 7.89
C ASN A 93 21.84 -4.13 8.58
N ALA A 94 22.90 -3.48 8.11
CA ALA A 94 24.22 -3.52 8.72
C ALA A 94 24.22 -2.89 10.13
N ILE A 95 23.57 -1.73 10.29
CA ILE A 95 23.43 -1.06 11.60
C ILE A 95 22.65 -1.93 12.57
N VAL A 96 21.47 -2.43 12.16
CA VAL A 96 20.63 -3.29 13.02
C VAL A 96 21.42 -4.54 13.43
N HIS A 97 22.07 -5.22 12.48
CA HIS A 97 22.90 -6.38 12.81
C HIS A 97 24.07 -6.04 13.75
N GLY A 98 24.73 -4.89 13.57
CA GLY A 98 25.80 -4.44 14.46
C GLY A 98 25.33 -4.25 15.90
N ILE A 99 24.14 -3.66 16.09
CA ILE A 99 23.51 -3.52 17.41
C ILE A 99 23.22 -4.90 18.01
N LEU A 100 22.59 -5.79 17.25
CA LEU A 100 22.24 -7.13 17.72
C LEU A 100 23.46 -7.97 18.07
N ALA A 101 24.52 -7.89 17.25
CA ALA A 101 25.77 -8.60 17.47
C ALA A 101 26.52 -8.08 18.71
N ALA A 102 26.52 -6.77 18.96
CA ALA A 102 27.15 -6.18 20.15
C ALA A 102 26.49 -6.63 21.47
N HIS A 103 25.25 -7.10 21.41
CA HIS A 103 24.46 -7.60 22.55
C HIS A 103 24.28 -9.13 22.51
N ASP A 104 25.04 -9.85 21.67
CA ASP A 104 24.97 -11.31 21.49
C ASP A 104 23.54 -11.86 21.24
N VAL A 105 22.68 -11.05 20.63
CA VAL A 105 21.26 -11.37 20.46
C VAL A 105 21.07 -12.55 19.51
N LYS A 106 20.31 -13.57 19.96
CA LYS A 106 19.90 -14.72 19.13
C LYS A 106 18.46 -14.64 18.66
N THR A 107 17.60 -13.96 19.41
CA THR A 107 16.19 -13.79 19.09
C THR A 107 15.82 -12.31 19.11
N LEU A 108 15.29 -11.84 17.98
CA LEU A 108 14.70 -10.53 17.79
C LEU A 108 13.19 -10.67 17.67
N VAL A 109 12.43 -10.13 18.62
CA VAL A 109 10.98 -9.98 18.45
C VAL A 109 10.69 -8.64 17.80
N LYS A 110 9.81 -8.61 16.79
CA LYS A 110 9.46 -7.35 16.11
C LYS A 110 7.96 -7.17 15.98
N SER A 111 7.51 -5.94 16.23
CA SER A 111 6.21 -5.50 15.76
C SER A 111 6.24 -5.30 14.25
N LYS A 112 5.05 -5.14 13.67
CA LYS A 112 4.88 -4.78 12.28
C LYS A 112 5.67 -3.54 11.87
N SER A 113 6.38 -3.62 10.73
CA SER A 113 7.06 -2.48 10.10
C SER A 113 7.27 -2.71 8.61
N MET A 114 6.54 -1.96 7.77
CA MET A 114 6.74 -2.02 6.31
C MET A 114 8.18 -1.65 5.90
N LEU A 115 8.87 -0.83 6.69
CA LEU A 115 10.23 -0.40 6.40
C LEU A 115 11.24 -1.54 6.58
N THR A 116 11.04 -2.43 7.55
CA THR A 116 11.92 -3.60 7.71
C THR A 116 11.73 -4.59 6.57
N ASP A 117 10.50 -4.70 6.05
CA ASP A 117 10.17 -5.55 4.90
C ASP A 117 10.71 -4.94 3.59
N GLU A 118 10.64 -3.60 3.46
CA GLU A 118 11.27 -2.84 2.37
C GLU A 118 12.79 -3.05 2.36
N CYS A 119 13.41 -3.20 3.54
CA CYS A 119 14.84 -3.48 3.69
C CYS A 119 15.20 -4.97 3.61
N GLU A 120 14.24 -5.90 3.47
CA GLU A 120 14.49 -7.35 3.49
C GLU A 120 15.29 -7.77 4.74
N LEU A 121 14.98 -7.17 5.89
CA LEU A 121 15.78 -7.30 7.12
C LEU A 121 15.83 -8.75 7.62
N ARG A 122 14.72 -9.47 7.54
CA ARG A 122 14.64 -10.86 8.01
C ARG A 122 15.53 -11.77 7.17
N GLU A 123 15.45 -11.65 5.86
CA GLU A 123 16.29 -12.37 4.89
C GLU A 123 17.78 -12.05 5.07
N TYR A 124 18.10 -10.86 5.59
CA TYR A 124 19.46 -10.50 5.97
C TYR A 124 19.91 -11.09 7.32
N LEU A 125 19.06 -11.10 8.34
CA LEU A 125 19.42 -11.51 9.71
C LEU A 125 19.36 -13.03 9.95
N GLU A 126 18.37 -13.74 9.39
CA GLU A 126 18.20 -15.19 9.62
C GLU A 126 19.44 -16.01 9.23
N PRO A 127 20.08 -15.80 8.05
CA PRO A 127 21.31 -16.51 7.69
C PRO A 127 22.51 -16.22 8.60
N ARG A 128 22.43 -15.17 9.43
CA ARG A 128 23.46 -14.77 10.39
C ARG A 128 23.19 -15.30 11.81
N GLY A 129 22.22 -16.20 11.95
CA GLY A 129 21.91 -16.88 13.21
C GLY A 129 21.05 -16.06 14.17
N ILE A 130 20.36 -15.02 13.68
CA ILE A 130 19.40 -14.23 14.45
C ILE A 130 18.00 -14.65 14.03
N HIS A 131 17.27 -15.29 14.93
CA HIS A 131 15.87 -15.63 14.73
C HIS A 131 15.01 -14.37 14.86
N VAL A 132 14.30 -14.00 13.80
CA VAL A 132 13.38 -12.86 13.79
C VAL A 132 11.96 -13.38 13.92
N MET A 133 11.21 -12.93 14.92
CA MET A 133 9.81 -13.31 15.13
C MET A 133 8.89 -12.08 14.98
N GLU A 134 7.94 -12.15 14.05
CA GLU A 134 6.82 -11.20 14.01
C GLU A 134 5.88 -11.40 15.20
N THR A 135 5.48 -10.31 15.82
CA THR A 135 4.59 -10.33 16.99
C THR A 135 3.19 -9.78 16.70
N ASP A 136 3.00 -9.13 15.56
CA ASP A 136 1.68 -8.80 15.00
C ASP A 136 1.04 -10.06 14.43
N LEU A 137 -0.21 -10.35 14.81
CA LEU A 137 -0.90 -11.58 14.38
C LEU A 137 -0.94 -11.69 12.85
N GLY A 138 -1.24 -10.59 12.16
CA GLY A 138 -1.33 -10.56 10.71
C GLY A 138 0.02 -10.81 10.05
N GLU A 139 1.07 -10.13 10.50
CA GLU A 139 2.44 -10.35 9.98
C GLU A 139 2.96 -11.74 10.33
N ARG A 140 2.63 -12.28 11.50
CA ARG A 140 3.04 -13.64 11.89
C ARG A 140 2.39 -14.70 11.02
N ILE A 141 1.10 -14.57 10.70
CA ILE A 141 0.44 -15.45 9.73
C ILE A 141 1.19 -15.44 8.39
N GLN A 142 1.61 -14.26 7.93
CA GLN A 142 2.35 -14.11 6.68
C GLN A 142 3.76 -14.72 6.78
N GLN A 143 4.45 -14.53 7.90
CA GLN A 143 5.76 -15.11 8.17
C GLN A 143 5.71 -16.65 8.19
N LEU A 144 4.75 -17.24 8.91
CA LEU A 144 4.57 -18.69 8.99
C LEU A 144 4.21 -19.31 7.63
N ASP A 145 3.49 -18.58 6.78
CA ASP A 145 3.13 -19.02 5.43
C ASP A 145 4.17 -18.61 4.36
N ASN A 146 5.30 -18.03 4.77
CA ASN A 146 6.36 -17.49 3.91
C ASN A 146 5.83 -16.63 2.75
N GLN A 147 4.91 -15.71 3.07
CA GLN A 147 4.30 -14.78 2.11
C GLN A 147 4.54 -13.33 2.53
N PRO A 148 4.70 -12.40 1.57
CA PRO A 148 4.74 -10.98 1.89
C PRO A 148 3.36 -10.49 2.36
N PRO A 149 3.27 -9.41 3.14
CA PRO A 149 1.98 -8.85 3.57
C PRO A 149 1.12 -8.44 2.36
N SER A 150 -0.16 -8.83 2.35
CA SER A 150 -1.05 -8.41 1.26
C SER A 150 -1.60 -7.00 1.47
N HIS A 151 -1.70 -6.50 2.70
CA HIS A 151 -2.28 -5.18 3.02
C HIS A 151 -1.53 -4.45 4.14
N VAL A 152 -1.39 -3.13 4.01
CA VAL A 152 -0.61 -2.29 4.95
C VAL A 152 -1.20 -2.20 6.37
N VAL A 153 -2.48 -2.55 6.58
CA VAL A 153 -3.14 -2.56 7.91
C VAL A 153 -3.59 -3.96 8.33
N VAL A 154 -3.94 -4.84 7.39
CA VAL A 154 -4.51 -6.17 7.66
C VAL A 154 -3.78 -7.21 6.81
N PRO A 155 -2.52 -7.55 7.16
CA PRO A 155 -1.57 -8.23 6.27
C PRO A 155 -2.08 -9.54 5.65
N ALA A 156 -2.89 -10.30 6.37
CA ALA A 156 -3.44 -11.59 5.93
C ALA A 156 -4.88 -11.52 5.40
N VAL A 157 -5.39 -10.34 5.00
CA VAL A 157 -6.82 -10.15 4.58
C VAL A 157 -7.27 -11.00 3.38
N HIS A 158 -6.32 -11.54 2.62
CA HIS A 158 -6.59 -12.43 1.50
C HIS A 158 -6.83 -13.90 1.92
N LYS A 159 -6.64 -14.25 3.20
CA LYS A 159 -6.86 -15.58 3.76
C LYS A 159 -8.22 -15.69 4.46
N LEU A 160 -8.82 -16.88 4.37
CA LEU A 160 -9.96 -17.28 5.19
C LEU A 160 -9.48 -17.78 6.56
N ARG A 161 -10.37 -17.83 7.54
CA ARG A 161 -10.05 -18.38 8.88
C ARG A 161 -9.58 -19.83 8.81
N GLY A 162 -10.23 -20.66 7.99
CA GLY A 162 -9.80 -22.05 7.77
C GLY A 162 -8.38 -22.17 7.20
N ASP A 163 -7.93 -21.23 6.36
CA ASP A 163 -6.54 -21.24 5.89
C ASP A 163 -5.56 -20.99 7.04
N VAL A 164 -5.94 -20.12 7.99
CA VAL A 164 -5.15 -19.79 9.18
C VAL A 164 -5.13 -20.97 10.15
N ALA A 165 -6.26 -21.64 10.37
CA ALA A 165 -6.33 -22.85 11.20
C ALA A 165 -5.42 -23.96 10.66
N GLN A 166 -5.48 -24.24 9.36
CA GLN A 166 -4.57 -25.20 8.72
C GLN A 166 -3.10 -24.77 8.81
N LEU A 167 -2.81 -23.46 8.77
CA LEU A 167 -1.46 -22.92 8.92
C LEU A 167 -0.94 -23.12 10.33
N PHE A 168 -1.73 -22.79 11.33
CA PHE A 168 -1.34 -22.97 12.72
C PHE A 168 -1.23 -24.46 13.06
N GLY A 169 -2.07 -25.32 12.50
CA GLY A 169 -1.94 -26.76 12.70
C GLY A 169 -0.60 -27.30 12.20
N ARG A 170 -0.18 -26.91 10.99
CA ARG A 170 1.09 -27.37 10.41
C ARG A 170 2.36 -26.70 10.97
N THR A 171 2.25 -25.51 11.56
CA THR A 171 3.43 -24.73 12.02
C THR A 171 3.55 -24.57 13.53
N LEU A 172 2.42 -24.56 14.25
CA LEU A 172 2.35 -24.37 15.71
C LEU A 172 1.81 -25.60 16.44
N GLY A 173 1.33 -26.62 15.72
CA GLY A 173 0.79 -27.85 16.31
C GLY A 173 -0.60 -27.71 16.92
N THR A 174 -1.39 -26.73 16.46
CA THR A 174 -2.80 -26.56 16.87
C THR A 174 -3.73 -27.53 16.15
N ASP A 175 -5.01 -27.56 16.53
CA ASP A 175 -6.05 -28.27 15.77
C ASP A 175 -6.28 -27.56 14.42
N PRO A 176 -6.04 -28.23 13.27
CA PRO A 176 -6.20 -27.63 11.94
C PRO A 176 -7.66 -27.38 11.53
N ASP A 177 -8.63 -28.01 12.21
CA ASP A 177 -10.05 -27.91 11.89
C ASP A 177 -10.79 -26.88 12.77
N ASN A 178 -10.12 -26.30 13.77
CA ASN A 178 -10.69 -25.28 14.65
C ASN A 178 -10.38 -23.86 14.15
N ASP A 179 -11.35 -23.26 13.43
CA ASP A 179 -11.26 -21.91 12.88
C ASP A 179 -11.86 -20.81 13.78
N ASP A 180 -12.15 -21.13 15.05
CA ASP A 180 -12.66 -20.16 16.02
C ASP A 180 -11.65 -19.02 16.25
N VAL A 181 -12.15 -17.79 16.27
CA VAL A 181 -11.30 -16.59 16.33
C VAL A 181 -10.57 -16.50 17.68
N HIS A 182 -11.24 -16.87 18.77
CA HIS A 182 -10.62 -16.83 20.09
C HIS A 182 -9.57 -17.92 20.23
N TYR A 183 -9.84 -19.13 19.76
CA TYR A 183 -8.88 -20.23 19.73
C TYR A 183 -7.60 -19.85 18.97
N LEU A 184 -7.72 -19.40 17.72
CA LEU A 184 -6.56 -19.03 16.90
C LEU A 184 -5.75 -17.89 17.53
N ALA A 185 -6.41 -16.85 18.04
CA ALA A 185 -5.73 -15.73 18.69
C ALA A 185 -5.02 -16.15 19.99
N GLU A 186 -5.62 -17.05 20.78
CA GLU A 186 -5.02 -17.56 22.01
C GLU A 186 -3.84 -18.48 21.70
N SER A 187 -3.93 -19.37 20.70
CA SER A 187 -2.82 -20.22 20.26
C SER A 187 -1.61 -19.39 19.81
N GLN A 188 -1.84 -18.33 19.04
CA GLN A 188 -0.79 -17.39 18.66
C GLN A 188 -0.16 -16.72 19.90
N ARG A 189 -0.99 -16.31 20.86
CA ARG A 189 -0.51 -15.68 22.10
C ARG A 189 0.38 -16.62 22.91
N GLN A 190 -0.04 -17.88 23.09
CA GLN A 190 0.72 -18.87 23.85
C GLN A 190 2.08 -19.17 23.22
N THR A 191 2.18 -19.13 21.89
CA THR A 191 3.46 -19.33 21.19
C THR A 191 4.36 -18.10 21.17
N THR A 192 3.80 -16.88 21.19
CA THR A 192 4.60 -15.64 21.15
C THR A 192 5.12 -15.22 22.52
N ARG A 193 4.38 -15.51 23.60
CA ARG A 193 4.71 -15.05 24.96
C ARG A 193 6.12 -15.48 25.43
N PRO A 194 6.54 -16.75 25.29
CA PRO A 194 7.89 -17.15 25.66
C PRO A 194 8.97 -16.37 24.89
N ALA A 195 8.75 -16.14 23.60
CA ALA A 195 9.71 -15.42 22.76
C ALA A 195 9.94 -13.97 23.21
N PHE A 196 8.92 -13.28 23.74
CA PHE A 196 9.12 -11.94 24.33
C PHE A 196 10.07 -11.96 25.53
N LEU A 197 9.96 -12.99 26.38
CA LEU A 197 10.77 -13.11 27.60
C LEU A 197 12.21 -13.54 27.29
N GLU A 198 12.40 -14.32 26.24
CA GLU A 198 13.71 -14.85 25.81
C GLU A 198 14.46 -13.90 24.85
N ALA A 199 13.76 -12.95 24.23
CA ALA A 199 14.36 -12.06 23.24
C ALA A 199 15.39 -11.11 23.86
N GLY A 200 16.59 -11.10 23.28
CA GLY A 200 17.66 -10.16 23.65
C GLY A 200 17.42 -8.75 23.11
N ALA A 201 16.59 -8.61 22.07
CA ALA A 201 16.18 -7.31 21.56
C ALA A 201 14.77 -7.35 21.02
N GLY A 202 14.13 -6.19 21.05
CA GLY A 202 12.84 -5.95 20.44
C GLY A 202 12.88 -4.82 19.44
N MET A 203 12.02 -4.90 18.43
CA MET A 203 12.02 -3.94 17.33
C MET A 203 10.62 -3.45 17.00
N THR A 204 10.50 -2.15 16.71
CA THR A 204 9.24 -1.58 16.24
C THR A 204 9.44 -0.76 14.97
N GLY A 205 8.35 -0.53 14.24
CA GLY A 205 8.29 0.51 13.23
C GLY A 205 8.01 1.89 13.85
N CYS A 206 7.66 2.84 12.99
CA CYS A 206 7.26 4.19 13.38
C CYS A 206 6.06 4.65 12.53
N ASN A 207 4.94 4.96 13.20
CA ASN A 207 3.82 5.65 12.54
C ASN A 207 4.15 7.13 12.37
N PHE A 208 4.63 7.76 13.45
CA PHE A 208 4.97 9.18 13.50
C PHE A 208 6.19 9.42 14.39
N ALA A 209 7.09 10.31 13.96
CA ALA A 209 8.22 10.78 14.74
C ALA A 209 8.04 12.29 15.02
N VAL A 210 7.94 12.69 16.28
CA VAL A 210 7.71 14.09 16.67
C VAL A 210 9.05 14.78 16.88
N ALA A 211 9.38 15.72 16.00
CA ALA A 211 10.67 16.41 15.99
C ALA A 211 10.91 17.21 17.28
N GLU A 212 9.90 17.98 17.73
CA GLU A 212 9.96 18.80 18.94
C GLU A 212 10.44 18.03 20.18
N THR A 213 10.05 16.77 20.33
CA THR A 213 10.26 16.01 21.58
C THR A 213 11.18 14.80 21.43
N GLY A 214 11.67 14.50 20.23
CA GLY A 214 12.46 13.30 19.95
C GLY A 214 11.68 12.01 20.23
N THR A 215 10.36 12.00 19.97
CA THR A 215 9.46 10.90 20.36
C THR A 215 8.99 10.11 19.14
N VAL A 216 9.03 8.79 19.22
CA VAL A 216 8.41 7.88 18.25
C VAL A 216 7.04 7.46 18.75
N VAL A 217 6.06 7.43 17.85
CA VAL A 217 4.70 6.99 18.13
C VAL A 217 4.37 5.77 17.28
N VAL A 218 3.89 4.73 17.94
CA VAL A 218 3.38 3.51 17.31
C VAL A 218 1.89 3.38 17.61
N CYS A 219 1.09 3.21 16.56
CA CYS A 219 -0.35 3.05 16.65
C CYS A 219 -0.70 1.60 16.29
N THR A 220 -1.27 0.86 17.24
CA THR A 220 -1.60 -0.55 17.06
C THR A 220 -2.91 -0.91 17.77
N ASN A 221 -3.57 -1.98 17.31
CA ASN A 221 -4.75 -2.53 18.00
C ASN A 221 -4.41 -3.77 18.82
N GLU A 222 -3.13 -4.07 18.92
CA GLU A 222 -2.57 -5.21 19.63
C GLU A 222 -1.45 -4.71 20.55
N GLY A 223 -1.38 -5.20 21.79
CA GLY A 223 -0.32 -4.82 22.75
C GLY A 223 1.08 -5.35 22.42
N ASN A 224 1.28 -5.95 21.24
CA ASN A 224 2.53 -6.61 20.84
C ASN A 224 3.70 -5.63 20.69
N ALA A 225 3.44 -4.38 20.27
CA ALA A 225 4.49 -3.38 20.10
C ALA A 225 5.05 -2.94 21.45
N ASP A 226 4.18 -2.80 22.45
CA ASP A 226 4.58 -2.43 23.81
C ASP A 226 5.38 -3.56 24.46
N LEU A 227 4.99 -4.82 24.24
CA LEU A 227 5.79 -5.97 24.70
C LEU A 227 7.14 -6.04 23.98
N SER A 228 7.17 -5.80 22.67
CA SER A 228 8.41 -5.77 21.89
C SER A 228 9.34 -4.66 22.38
N ALA A 229 8.82 -3.48 22.71
CA ALA A 229 9.62 -2.35 23.14
C ALA A 229 10.05 -2.42 24.62
N ASN A 230 9.22 -2.99 25.49
CA ASN A 230 9.40 -2.87 26.95
C ASN A 230 9.78 -4.18 27.66
N VAL A 231 9.79 -5.34 27.00
CA VAL A 231 10.28 -6.58 27.64
C VAL A 231 11.78 -6.75 27.42
N PRO A 232 12.29 -6.76 26.17
CA PRO A 232 13.72 -6.93 25.91
C PRO A 232 14.58 -5.77 26.46
N PRO A 233 15.87 -6.02 26.73
CA PRO A 233 16.80 -4.99 27.23
C PRO A 233 17.24 -3.98 26.16
N VAL A 234 17.04 -4.29 24.87
CA VAL A 234 17.38 -3.41 23.74
C VAL A 234 16.14 -3.18 22.88
N HIS A 235 15.78 -1.92 22.64
CA HIS A 235 14.69 -1.53 21.74
C HIS A 235 15.24 -0.80 20.52
N ILE A 236 14.97 -1.33 19.32
CA ILE A 236 15.36 -0.73 18.04
C ILE A 236 14.11 -0.23 17.31
N VAL A 237 14.16 0.99 16.78
CA VAL A 237 13.10 1.57 15.95
C VAL A 237 13.63 1.90 14.57
N SER A 238 12.98 1.40 13.52
CA SER A 238 13.23 1.85 12.14
C SER A 238 12.27 2.96 11.74
N ILE A 239 12.83 4.09 11.30
CA ILE A 239 12.10 5.31 11.03
C ILE A 239 12.43 5.77 9.62
N GLY A 240 11.43 5.81 8.73
CA GLY A 240 11.63 6.46 7.42
C GLY A 240 11.71 7.98 7.60
N ILE A 241 12.59 8.66 6.86
CA ILE A 241 12.73 10.13 6.98
C ILE A 241 11.41 10.87 6.70
N GLU A 242 10.44 10.27 6.01
CA GLU A 242 9.14 10.90 5.75
C GLU A 242 8.18 10.86 6.94
N LYS A 243 8.53 10.17 8.03
CA LYS A 243 7.65 9.94 9.19
C LYS A 243 7.52 11.12 10.16
N LEU A 244 8.30 12.17 9.93
CA LEU A 244 8.39 13.31 10.83
C LEU A 244 7.07 14.11 10.88
N ILE A 245 6.79 14.61 12.07
CA ILE A 245 5.79 15.62 12.41
C ILE A 245 6.51 16.71 13.22
N PRO A 246 6.24 18.01 13.01
CA PRO A 246 6.98 19.08 13.67
C PRO A 246 6.79 19.09 15.19
N ARG A 247 5.54 19.16 15.65
CA ARG A 247 5.19 19.42 17.05
C ARG A 247 4.29 18.35 17.64
N MET A 248 4.30 18.23 18.97
CA MET A 248 3.41 17.27 19.67
C MET A 248 1.93 17.60 19.45
N VAL A 249 1.57 18.89 19.36
CA VAL A 249 0.18 19.31 19.10
C VAL A 249 -0.31 18.87 17.72
N ASP A 250 0.59 18.75 16.74
CA ASP A 250 0.25 18.35 15.37
C ASP A 250 -0.12 16.85 15.30
N LEU A 251 0.44 16.02 16.20
CA LEU A 251 0.20 14.58 16.25
C LEU A 251 -1.28 14.22 16.42
N GLY A 252 -2.02 15.01 17.20
CA GLY A 252 -3.46 14.78 17.43
C GLY A 252 -4.27 14.77 16.14
N VAL A 253 -3.88 15.54 15.13
CA VAL A 253 -4.52 15.55 13.80
C VAL A 253 -4.34 14.19 13.13
N PHE A 254 -3.12 13.64 13.16
CA PHE A 254 -2.80 12.40 12.48
C PHE A 254 -3.35 11.16 13.17
N ILE A 255 -3.37 11.11 14.50
CA ILE A 255 -4.01 10.01 15.25
C ILE A 255 -5.50 9.94 14.90
N ARG A 256 -6.19 11.10 14.87
CA ARG A 256 -7.61 11.18 14.53
C ARG A 256 -7.90 10.68 13.11
N LEU A 257 -7.02 11.00 12.15
CA LEU A 257 -7.17 10.61 10.76
C LEU A 257 -6.78 9.15 10.49
N LEU A 258 -5.70 8.65 11.11
CA LEU A 258 -5.12 7.33 10.82
C LEU A 258 -6.14 6.22 11.05
N SER A 259 -6.68 6.13 12.27
CA SER A 259 -7.56 5.02 12.65
C SER A 259 -8.91 5.07 11.92
N ARG A 260 -9.47 6.27 11.76
CA ARG A 260 -10.71 6.48 11.02
C ARG A 260 -10.57 6.12 9.55
N SER A 261 -9.42 6.44 8.95
CA SER A 261 -9.15 6.12 7.55
C SER A 261 -8.84 4.64 7.32
N ALA A 262 -8.18 4.00 8.28
CA ALA A 262 -7.72 2.63 8.17
C ALA A 262 -8.81 1.59 8.49
N LEU A 263 -9.40 1.71 9.68
CA LEU A 263 -10.30 0.70 10.26
C LEU A 263 -11.73 1.22 10.46
N GLY A 264 -11.92 2.53 10.35
CA GLY A 264 -13.19 3.16 10.68
C GLY A 264 -13.50 3.12 12.18
N SER A 265 -12.46 3.20 13.01
CA SER A 265 -12.58 3.44 14.46
C SER A 265 -12.09 4.85 14.83
N PRO A 266 -12.61 5.47 15.90
CA PRO A 266 -12.18 6.81 16.33
C PRO A 266 -10.69 6.93 16.66
N ILE A 267 -10.09 5.87 17.20
CA ILE A 267 -8.68 5.77 17.60
C ILE A 267 -8.26 4.29 17.62
N THR A 268 -6.95 4.02 17.60
CA THR A 268 -6.39 2.67 17.83
C THR A 268 -6.48 2.29 19.31
N GLN A 269 -6.49 0.98 19.61
CA GLN A 269 -6.56 0.52 21.01
C GLN A 269 -5.32 0.96 21.83
N TYR A 270 -4.15 0.98 21.19
CA TYR A 270 -2.90 1.48 21.76
C TYR A 270 -2.33 2.58 20.85
N THR A 271 -1.89 3.66 21.48
CA THR A 271 -1.08 4.71 20.86
C THR A 271 0.09 4.97 21.79
N SER A 272 1.21 4.31 21.51
CA SER A 272 2.34 4.24 22.42
C SER A 272 3.42 5.22 22.01
N HIS A 273 3.92 5.98 22.98
CA HIS A 273 4.91 7.03 22.79
C HIS A 273 6.24 6.60 23.41
N PHE A 274 7.24 6.36 22.58
CA PHE A 274 8.59 5.96 22.99
C PHE A 274 9.51 7.18 22.89
N ARG A 275 9.98 7.66 24.05
CA ARG A 275 10.79 8.88 24.15
C ARG A 275 12.17 8.65 24.73
N ALA A 276 12.31 7.74 25.69
CA ALA A 276 13.56 7.47 26.38
C ALA A 276 13.66 5.96 26.70
N PRO A 277 14.87 5.39 26.76
CA PRO A 277 15.06 4.03 27.28
C PRO A 277 14.60 3.94 28.74
N ARG A 278 14.16 2.74 29.13
CA ARG A 278 13.91 2.44 30.54
C ARG A 278 15.26 2.36 31.28
N PRO A 279 15.31 2.61 32.60
CA PRO A 279 16.55 2.44 33.37
C PRO A 279 17.17 1.06 33.14
N GLY A 280 18.48 1.02 32.82
CA GLY A 280 19.21 -0.22 32.57
C GLY A 280 18.97 -0.85 31.19
N THR A 281 18.34 -0.15 30.25
CA THR A 281 18.05 -0.63 28.88
C THR A 281 18.60 0.33 27.82
N GLU A 282 18.67 -0.12 26.57
CA GLU A 282 19.09 0.70 25.44
C GLU A 282 17.93 0.95 24.46
N MET A 283 17.91 2.15 23.88
CA MET A 283 16.98 2.51 22.81
C MET A 283 17.76 3.07 21.62
N HIS A 284 17.47 2.55 20.42
CA HIS A 284 18.13 2.91 19.17
C HIS A 284 17.12 3.37 18.13
N PHE A 285 17.33 4.54 17.54
CA PHE A 285 16.55 5.00 16.39
C PHE A 285 17.42 4.89 15.13
N VAL A 286 16.99 4.09 14.17
CA VAL A 286 17.63 3.96 12.85
C VAL A 286 16.79 4.73 11.84
N ILE A 287 17.25 5.91 11.46
CA ILE A 287 16.59 6.80 10.52
C ILE A 287 17.03 6.42 9.09
N VAL A 288 16.07 6.17 8.20
CA VAL A 288 16.29 5.54 6.90
C VAL A 288 15.77 6.40 5.75
N ASP A 289 16.65 6.73 4.80
CA ASP A 289 16.28 7.40 3.55
C ASP A 289 15.70 6.40 2.53
N ASN A 290 16.51 5.44 2.08
CA ASN A 290 16.17 4.44 1.08
C ASN A 290 15.41 5.01 -0.14
N GLY A 291 15.90 6.13 -0.69
CA GLY A 291 15.37 6.80 -1.89
C GLY A 291 14.28 7.84 -1.63
N ARG A 292 13.94 8.12 -0.36
CA ARG A 292 12.93 9.13 0.01
C ARG A 292 13.39 10.56 -0.34
N SER A 293 14.67 10.88 -0.16
CA SER A 293 15.25 12.17 -0.55
C SER A 293 15.20 12.37 -2.07
N ALA A 294 15.54 11.33 -2.83
CA ALA A 294 15.41 11.36 -4.29
C ALA A 294 13.94 11.57 -4.72
N ARG A 295 12.99 10.94 -4.02
CA ARG A 295 11.56 11.14 -4.25
C ARG A 295 11.08 12.54 -3.90
N LEU A 296 11.61 13.14 -2.84
CA LEU A 296 11.29 14.49 -2.41
C LEU A 296 11.67 15.52 -3.49
N ALA A 297 12.75 15.26 -4.23
CA ALA A 297 13.19 16.09 -5.35
C ALA A 297 12.38 15.89 -6.65
N MET A 298 11.38 15.00 -6.67
CA MET A 298 10.54 14.77 -7.84
C MET A 298 9.25 15.59 -7.73
N ASP A 299 9.15 16.70 -8.48
CA ASP A 299 8.00 17.61 -8.47
C ASP A 299 6.66 16.91 -8.63
N ASP A 300 6.58 15.94 -9.53
CA ASP A 300 5.34 15.19 -9.79
C ASP A 300 4.99 14.18 -8.69
N PHE A 301 5.95 13.79 -7.84
CA PHE A 301 5.80 12.59 -7.01
C PHE A 301 6.07 12.76 -5.51
N TRP A 302 6.67 13.87 -5.07
CA TRP A 302 7.01 14.07 -3.66
C TRP A 302 5.77 14.02 -2.75
N TYR A 303 4.59 14.36 -3.26
CA TYR A 303 3.30 14.24 -2.55
C TYR A 303 3.08 12.83 -1.96
N SER A 304 3.68 11.79 -2.55
CA SER A 304 3.61 10.42 -2.03
C SER A 304 4.23 10.25 -0.63
N LEU A 305 5.18 11.11 -0.25
CA LEU A 305 5.85 11.14 1.05
C LEU A 305 4.94 11.63 2.19
N LYS A 306 3.78 12.23 1.88
CA LYS A 306 2.78 12.59 2.90
C LYS A 306 2.11 11.36 3.54
N CYS A 307 2.30 10.17 2.96
CA CYS A 307 1.54 8.97 3.29
C CYS A 307 1.71 8.51 4.75
N ILE A 308 0.60 8.47 5.49
CA ILE A 308 0.53 7.94 6.86
C ILE A 308 0.23 6.44 6.92
N ARG A 309 0.33 5.73 5.79
CA ARG A 309 0.14 4.27 5.68
C ARG A 309 -1.22 3.75 6.17
N CYS A 310 -2.29 4.54 6.05
CA CYS A 310 -3.63 4.15 6.51
C CYS A 310 -4.34 3.08 5.65
N GLY A 311 -3.91 2.81 4.42
CA GLY A 311 -4.55 1.81 3.55
C GLY A 311 -5.91 2.22 2.93
N ALA A 312 -6.46 3.41 3.23
CA ALA A 312 -7.75 3.86 2.67
C ALA A 312 -7.81 3.80 1.13
N CYS A 313 -6.69 4.12 0.46
CA CYS A 313 -6.61 4.03 -1.00
C CYS A 313 -6.73 2.58 -1.51
N MET A 314 -6.27 1.59 -0.75
CA MET A 314 -6.35 0.17 -1.09
C MET A 314 -7.79 -0.31 -0.91
N ASN A 315 -8.42 0.04 0.21
CA ASN A 315 -9.81 -0.34 0.54
C ASN A 315 -10.84 0.16 -0.49
N THR A 316 -10.63 1.34 -1.07
CA THR A 316 -11.55 1.90 -2.08
C THR A 316 -11.24 1.44 -3.52
N CYS A 317 -10.06 0.85 -3.76
CA CYS A 317 -9.60 0.56 -5.10
C CYS A 317 -10.29 -0.69 -5.68
N PRO A 318 -11.02 -0.57 -6.81
CA PRO A 318 -11.71 -1.72 -7.40
C PRO A 318 -10.73 -2.77 -7.94
N VAL A 319 -9.53 -2.37 -8.39
CA VAL A 319 -8.50 -3.30 -8.87
C VAL A 319 -7.93 -4.10 -7.70
N TYR A 320 -7.46 -3.42 -6.65
CA TYR A 320 -6.87 -4.06 -5.48
C TYR A 320 -7.85 -5.03 -4.80
N ARG A 321 -9.11 -4.63 -4.62
CA ARG A 321 -10.17 -5.48 -4.04
C ARG A 321 -10.37 -6.81 -4.78
N ARG A 322 -10.09 -6.84 -6.08
CA ARG A 322 -10.22 -8.04 -6.92
C ARG A 322 -8.90 -8.78 -7.13
N SER A 323 -7.75 -8.11 -7.07
CA SER A 323 -6.45 -8.70 -7.39
C SER A 323 -5.61 -9.15 -6.18
N SER A 324 -6.04 -8.81 -4.95
CA SER A 324 -5.20 -8.89 -3.74
C SER A 324 -3.92 -8.05 -3.84
N GLY A 325 -3.22 -7.85 -2.72
CA GLY A 325 -1.92 -7.18 -2.71
C GLY A 325 -0.76 -8.04 -3.19
N LEU A 326 -0.88 -9.37 -3.11
CA LEU A 326 0.19 -10.29 -3.53
C LEU A 326 0.51 -10.17 -5.03
N SER A 327 -0.44 -9.70 -5.84
CA SER A 327 -0.24 -9.48 -7.28
C SER A 327 0.63 -8.28 -7.63
N TYR A 328 1.04 -7.45 -6.66
CA TYR A 328 1.84 -6.25 -6.92
C TYR A 328 3.35 -6.53 -6.91
N GLY A 329 3.79 -7.68 -6.41
CA GLY A 329 5.21 -8.09 -6.43
C GLY A 329 6.16 -7.17 -5.64
N SER A 330 5.67 -6.48 -4.61
CA SER A 330 6.42 -5.58 -3.74
C SER A 330 5.75 -5.44 -2.37
N THR A 331 6.51 -5.05 -1.36
CA THR A 331 6.07 -4.66 -0.01
C THR A 331 4.95 -3.63 -0.05
N TYR A 332 5.05 -2.63 -0.93
CA TYR A 332 3.97 -1.66 -1.13
C TYR A 332 3.03 -2.12 -2.25
N ALA A 333 1.78 -2.40 -1.89
CA ALA A 333 0.72 -2.81 -2.82
C ALA A 333 -0.37 -1.74 -3.00
N GLY A 334 -1.29 -2.00 -3.94
CA GLY A 334 -2.43 -1.11 -4.21
C GLY A 334 -2.02 0.22 -4.84
N PRO A 335 -2.91 1.25 -4.81
CA PRO A 335 -2.65 2.52 -5.47
C PRO A 335 -1.40 3.25 -4.96
N ILE A 336 -1.11 3.18 -3.66
CA ILE A 336 0.11 3.78 -3.09
C ILE A 336 1.37 3.04 -3.56
N GLY A 337 1.34 1.71 -3.60
CA GLY A 337 2.46 0.92 -4.15
C GLY A 337 2.71 1.21 -5.63
N ALA A 338 1.65 1.38 -6.41
CA ALA A 338 1.73 1.67 -7.84
C ALA A 338 2.35 3.06 -8.17
N ILE A 339 2.45 3.97 -7.20
CA ILE A 339 3.19 5.25 -7.37
C ILE A 339 4.57 5.24 -6.69
N LEU A 340 4.77 4.39 -5.67
CA LEU A 340 6.05 4.27 -4.95
C LEU A 340 7.05 3.37 -5.67
N ASN A 341 6.64 2.17 -6.09
CA ASN A 341 7.53 1.16 -6.64
C ASN A 341 8.22 1.56 -7.95
N PRO A 342 7.59 2.31 -8.89
CA PRO A 342 8.27 2.68 -10.12
C PRO A 342 9.48 3.62 -9.94
N ALA A 343 9.61 4.36 -8.83
CA ALA A 343 10.84 5.13 -8.61
C ALA A 343 11.99 4.30 -8.05
N SER A 344 11.73 3.16 -7.41
CA SER A 344 12.80 2.27 -6.96
C SER A 344 13.30 1.39 -8.11
N ASP A 345 12.40 0.90 -8.96
CA ASP A 345 12.75 0.11 -10.15
C ASP A 345 11.67 0.26 -11.24
N LEU A 346 11.85 1.27 -12.11
CA LEU A 346 10.89 1.57 -13.18
C LEU A 346 10.64 0.36 -14.09
N ARG A 347 11.70 -0.37 -14.43
CA ARG A 347 11.62 -1.50 -15.35
C ARG A 347 10.84 -2.66 -14.74
N ARG A 348 11.14 -3.04 -13.49
CA ARG A 348 10.45 -4.12 -12.78
C ARG A 348 8.96 -3.81 -12.58
N TYR A 349 8.63 -2.56 -12.27
CA TYR A 349 7.29 -2.15 -11.86
C TYR A 349 6.49 -1.38 -12.93
N SER A 350 6.96 -1.34 -14.18
CA SER A 350 6.35 -0.57 -15.27
C SER A 350 4.88 -0.91 -15.57
N ALA A 351 4.41 -2.11 -15.19
CA ALA A 351 3.02 -2.52 -15.35
C ALA A 351 2.09 -1.96 -14.26
N LEU A 352 2.59 -1.66 -13.06
CA LEU A 352 1.76 -1.29 -11.91
C LEU A 352 0.94 0.00 -12.12
N PRO A 353 1.47 1.08 -12.74
CA PRO A 353 0.67 2.27 -13.04
C PRO A 353 -0.56 1.99 -13.92
N PHE A 354 -0.52 0.91 -14.71
CA PHE A 354 -1.63 0.47 -15.57
C PHE A 354 -2.66 -0.39 -14.82
N ALA A 355 -2.37 -0.87 -13.61
CA ALA A 355 -3.31 -1.57 -12.72
C ALA A 355 -4.27 -0.59 -12.01
N SER A 356 -4.89 0.31 -12.79
CA SER A 356 -5.81 1.33 -12.30
C SER A 356 -6.86 1.68 -13.35
N THR A 357 -8.10 1.84 -12.90
CA THR A 357 -9.23 2.32 -13.72
C THR A 357 -9.24 3.84 -13.90
N MET A 358 -8.30 4.57 -13.27
CA MET A 358 -8.23 6.04 -13.29
C MET A 358 -9.46 6.76 -12.72
N ASN A 359 -10.22 6.12 -11.84
CA ASN A 359 -11.46 6.68 -11.28
C ASN A 359 -11.27 7.78 -10.20
N GLY A 360 -10.03 8.11 -9.81
CA GLY A 360 -9.74 9.13 -8.80
C GLY A 360 -10.12 8.81 -7.35
N SER A 361 -10.73 7.65 -7.07
CA SER A 361 -11.26 7.30 -5.75
C SER A 361 -10.19 7.30 -4.67
N CYS A 362 -8.99 6.80 -4.98
CA CYS A 362 -7.85 6.77 -4.06
C CYS A 362 -7.40 8.17 -3.61
N THR A 363 -7.43 9.16 -4.50
CA THR A 363 -7.15 10.57 -4.17
C THR A 363 -8.27 11.17 -3.35
N ASN A 364 -9.52 10.92 -3.73
CA ASN A 364 -10.69 11.44 -3.02
C ASN A 364 -10.73 11.01 -1.55
N VAL A 365 -10.38 9.75 -1.24
CA VAL A 365 -10.44 9.23 0.15
C VAL A 365 -9.19 9.53 0.98
N CYS A 366 -8.09 9.99 0.37
CA CYS A 366 -6.81 10.15 1.05
C CYS A 366 -6.89 11.19 2.19
N PRO A 367 -6.58 10.82 3.45
CA PRO A 367 -6.71 11.74 4.58
C PRO A 367 -5.67 12.86 4.59
N VAL A 368 -4.60 12.71 3.81
CA VAL A 368 -3.47 13.67 3.71
C VAL A 368 -3.34 14.22 2.29
N ARG A 369 -4.44 14.18 1.52
CA ARG A 369 -4.58 14.76 0.17
C ARG A 369 -3.41 14.45 -0.78
N ILE A 370 -3.07 13.17 -0.94
CA ILE A 370 -2.13 12.70 -1.97
C ILE A 370 -2.88 12.59 -3.30
N ASN A 371 -2.33 13.20 -4.35
CA ASN A 371 -2.84 13.15 -5.72
C ASN A 371 -2.48 11.83 -6.44
N ILE A 372 -2.73 10.69 -5.79
CA ILE A 372 -2.37 9.34 -6.28
C ILE A 372 -2.75 9.10 -7.75
N HIS A 373 -3.98 9.45 -8.16
CA HIS A 373 -4.43 9.19 -9.53
C HIS A 373 -3.68 10.01 -10.60
N GLU A 374 -3.30 11.25 -10.30
CA GLU A 374 -2.46 12.09 -11.18
C GLU A 374 -1.05 11.52 -11.29
N GLN A 375 -0.46 11.08 -10.17
CA GLN A 375 0.85 10.42 -10.16
C GLN A 375 0.83 9.11 -10.96
N LEU A 376 -0.24 8.32 -10.87
CA LEU A 376 -0.41 7.13 -11.71
C LEU A 376 -0.46 7.50 -13.19
N TYR A 377 -1.15 8.59 -13.55
CA TYR A 377 -1.18 9.09 -14.92
C TYR A 377 0.21 9.50 -15.41
N LYS A 378 0.95 10.27 -14.59
CA LYS A 378 2.31 10.70 -14.91
C LYS A 378 3.27 9.53 -15.08
N TRP A 379 3.20 8.52 -14.21
CA TRP A 379 3.99 7.30 -14.39
C TRP A 379 3.70 6.57 -15.70
N ARG A 380 2.46 6.55 -16.18
CA ARG A 380 2.14 5.94 -17.49
C ARG A 380 2.82 6.68 -18.65
N GLN A 381 2.99 8.00 -18.53
CA GLN A 381 3.71 8.82 -19.51
C GLN A 381 5.20 8.48 -19.48
N ILE A 382 5.82 8.50 -18.29
CA ILE A 382 7.25 8.18 -18.10
C ILE A 382 7.56 6.76 -18.60
N VAL A 383 6.74 5.75 -18.24
CA VAL A 383 6.91 4.38 -18.73
C VAL A 383 6.85 4.30 -20.27
N ALA A 384 6.06 5.15 -20.91
CA ALA A 384 5.97 5.19 -22.37
C ALA A 384 7.16 5.92 -23.03
N GLU A 385 7.64 6.99 -22.40
CA GLU A 385 8.78 7.81 -22.82
C GLU A 385 10.09 7.02 -22.71
N GLU A 386 10.31 6.35 -21.57
CA GLU A 386 11.48 5.50 -21.29
C GLU A 386 11.47 4.17 -22.07
N GLY A 387 10.47 3.94 -22.93
CA GLY A 387 10.41 2.74 -23.77
C GLY A 387 10.13 1.44 -22.99
N GLU A 388 9.60 1.55 -21.78
CA GLU A 388 9.30 0.44 -20.86
C GLU A 388 7.96 -0.25 -21.18
N LEU A 389 7.24 0.21 -22.21
CA LEU A 389 6.07 -0.45 -22.78
C LEU A 389 6.45 -1.56 -23.79
N PRO A 390 5.71 -2.69 -23.82
CA PRO A 390 5.87 -3.68 -24.89
C PRO A 390 5.72 -3.06 -26.29
N ARG A 391 6.65 -3.37 -27.21
CA ARG A 391 6.70 -2.75 -28.55
C ARG A 391 5.39 -2.87 -29.33
N VAL A 392 4.78 -4.05 -29.33
CA VAL A 392 3.49 -4.31 -29.98
C VAL A 392 2.38 -3.41 -29.40
N LYS A 393 2.29 -3.35 -28.06
CA LYS A 393 1.33 -2.48 -27.36
C LYS A 393 1.54 -1.00 -27.71
N ARG A 394 2.80 -0.54 -27.75
CA ARG A 394 3.15 0.85 -28.13
C ARG A 394 2.68 1.18 -29.55
N SER A 395 2.92 0.31 -30.51
CA SER A 395 2.50 0.51 -31.90
C SER A 395 0.97 0.50 -32.05
N LEU A 396 0.29 -0.46 -31.42
CA LEU A 396 -1.17 -0.55 -31.42
C LEU A 396 -1.82 0.71 -30.83
N ILE A 397 -1.32 1.20 -29.69
CA ILE A 397 -1.83 2.43 -29.06
C ILE A 397 -1.59 3.65 -29.95
N LYS A 398 -0.43 3.76 -30.62
CA LYS A 398 -0.16 4.87 -31.56
C LYS A 398 -1.13 4.86 -32.75
N VAL A 399 -1.41 3.69 -33.32
CA VAL A 399 -2.38 3.54 -34.42
C VAL A 399 -3.79 3.88 -33.93
N ALA A 400 -4.20 3.34 -32.78
CA ALA A 400 -5.48 3.65 -32.15
C ALA A 400 -5.62 5.16 -31.88
N GLY A 401 -4.56 5.81 -31.39
CA GLY A 401 -4.55 7.27 -31.19
C GLY A 401 -4.79 8.05 -32.47
N LYS A 402 -4.13 7.69 -33.58
CA LYS A 402 -4.36 8.32 -34.90
C LYS A 402 -5.79 8.10 -35.40
N LEU A 403 -6.34 6.89 -35.20
CA LEU A 403 -7.71 6.55 -35.58
C LEU A 403 -8.74 7.37 -34.78
N LEU A 404 -8.60 7.38 -33.45
CA LEU A 404 -9.52 8.06 -32.53
C LEU A 404 -9.44 9.59 -32.63
N ALA A 405 -8.29 10.15 -33.00
CA ALA A 405 -8.11 11.59 -33.17
C ALA A 405 -8.71 12.14 -34.48
N ASN A 406 -9.04 11.28 -35.45
CA ASN A 406 -9.64 11.70 -36.71
C ASN A 406 -11.15 11.37 -36.73
N PRO A 407 -12.04 12.38 -36.70
CA PRO A 407 -13.48 12.14 -36.65
C PRO A 407 -14.06 11.35 -37.81
N VAL A 408 -13.47 11.46 -39.01
CA VAL A 408 -13.94 10.75 -40.22
C VAL A 408 -13.54 9.27 -40.14
N LEU A 409 -12.27 8.99 -39.82
CA LEU A 409 -11.78 7.62 -39.68
C LEU A 409 -12.45 6.91 -38.51
N TYR A 410 -12.64 7.60 -37.39
CA TYR A 410 -13.38 7.06 -36.24
C TYR A 410 -14.80 6.66 -36.64
N ARG A 411 -15.56 7.55 -37.28
CA ARG A 411 -16.94 7.26 -37.73
C ARG A 411 -17.00 6.09 -38.70
N ALA A 412 -16.11 6.06 -39.69
CA ALA A 412 -16.01 4.95 -40.63
C ALA A 412 -15.73 3.63 -39.89
N SER A 413 -14.78 3.63 -38.95
CA SER A 413 -14.42 2.44 -38.17
C SER A 413 -15.58 1.92 -37.31
N VAL A 414 -16.33 2.80 -36.64
CA VAL A 414 -17.49 2.41 -35.81
C VAL A 414 -18.56 1.74 -36.66
N LYS A 415 -18.88 2.31 -37.84
CA LYS A 415 -19.87 1.73 -38.77
C LYS A 415 -19.43 0.36 -39.28
N SER A 416 -18.16 0.23 -39.68
CA SER A 416 -17.58 -1.05 -40.12
C SER A 416 -17.55 -2.09 -39.01
N MET A 417 -17.16 -1.70 -37.78
CA MET A 417 -17.14 -2.61 -36.63
C MET A 417 -18.54 -3.07 -36.23
N ASN A 418 -19.54 -2.19 -36.25
CA ASN A 418 -20.94 -2.57 -36.00
C ASN A 418 -21.44 -3.61 -37.00
N ALA A 419 -21.14 -3.42 -38.29
CA ALA A 419 -21.49 -4.38 -39.34
C ALA A 419 -20.72 -5.70 -39.22
N ALA A 420 -19.45 -5.64 -38.79
CA ALA A 420 -18.62 -6.83 -38.57
C ALA A 420 -19.12 -7.66 -37.37
N LEU A 421 -19.51 -7.03 -36.27
CA LEU A 421 -20.07 -7.73 -35.10
C LEU A 421 -21.34 -8.53 -35.44
N HIS A 422 -22.17 -8.07 -36.38
CA HIS A 422 -23.35 -8.81 -36.87
C HIS A 422 -23.00 -10.04 -37.71
N ARG A 423 -21.82 -10.07 -38.34
CA ARG A 423 -21.49 -11.04 -39.41
C ARG A 423 -20.35 -11.98 -39.06
N LEU A 424 -19.52 -11.62 -38.08
CA LEU A 424 -18.36 -12.43 -37.70
C LEU A 424 -18.80 -13.63 -36.86
N PRO A 425 -18.34 -14.84 -37.20
CA PRO A 425 -18.65 -16.03 -36.42
C PRO A 425 -17.98 -15.96 -35.04
N ASN A 426 -18.58 -16.62 -34.05
CA ASN A 426 -18.07 -16.67 -32.67
C ASN A 426 -16.61 -17.15 -32.59
N LEU A 427 -16.14 -18.03 -33.48
CA LEU A 427 -14.75 -18.48 -33.49
C LEU A 427 -13.75 -17.35 -33.78
N VAL A 428 -14.15 -16.34 -34.57
CA VAL A 428 -13.32 -15.18 -34.87
C VAL A 428 -13.43 -14.14 -33.76
N LEU A 429 -14.62 -13.98 -33.17
CA LEU A 429 -14.86 -13.06 -32.08
C LEU A 429 -14.19 -13.53 -30.77
N TYR A 430 -14.25 -14.82 -30.47
CA TYR A 430 -13.75 -15.44 -29.25
C TYR A 430 -12.55 -16.33 -29.57
N ASN A 431 -11.40 -15.70 -29.73
CA ASN A 431 -10.12 -16.37 -30.02
C ASN A 431 -9.07 -15.99 -28.96
N PRO A 432 -7.92 -16.72 -28.87
CA PRO A 432 -6.90 -16.48 -27.84
C PRO A 432 -6.28 -15.08 -27.84
N LEU A 433 -6.32 -14.35 -28.97
CA LEU A 433 -5.85 -12.97 -29.09
C LEU A 433 -6.89 -11.97 -28.56
N ASN A 434 -8.16 -12.36 -28.45
CA ASN A 434 -9.20 -11.55 -27.82
C ASN A 434 -9.21 -11.77 -26.30
N THR A 435 -8.48 -10.95 -25.57
CA THR A 435 -8.49 -10.98 -24.10
C THR A 435 -9.85 -10.61 -23.49
N TRP A 436 -10.69 -9.84 -24.19
CA TRP A 436 -12.04 -9.50 -23.72
C TRP A 436 -12.93 -10.76 -23.65
N GLY A 437 -12.88 -11.57 -24.70
CA GLY A 437 -13.69 -12.78 -24.86
C GLY A 437 -13.37 -13.92 -23.88
N LYS A 438 -12.34 -13.79 -23.02
CA LYS A 438 -11.97 -14.82 -22.05
C LYS A 438 -12.95 -14.97 -20.89
N GLY A 439 -13.72 -13.93 -20.59
CA GLY A 439 -14.66 -13.94 -19.46
C GLY A 439 -15.78 -12.92 -19.60
N ARG A 440 -16.00 -12.41 -20.81
CA ARG A 440 -17.07 -11.47 -21.14
C ARG A 440 -17.57 -11.77 -22.55
N ASP A 441 -18.88 -11.73 -22.69
CA ASP A 441 -19.49 -11.72 -24.01
C ASP A 441 -19.35 -10.33 -24.64
N LEU A 442 -19.21 -10.30 -25.96
CA LEU A 442 -19.41 -9.07 -26.71
C LEU A 442 -20.90 -8.73 -26.67
N PRO A 443 -21.27 -7.45 -26.48
CA PRO A 443 -22.67 -7.06 -26.53
C PRO A 443 -23.24 -7.32 -27.93
N ASP A 444 -24.54 -7.59 -27.99
CA ASP A 444 -25.25 -7.67 -29.26
C ASP A 444 -25.06 -6.38 -30.05
N ALA A 445 -24.77 -6.54 -31.34
CA ALA A 445 -24.54 -5.42 -32.21
C ALA A 445 -25.86 -4.63 -32.40
N PRO A 446 -25.89 -3.33 -32.06
CA PRO A 446 -27.10 -2.54 -32.22
C PRO A 446 -27.45 -2.35 -33.70
N LYS A 447 -28.76 -2.32 -34.02
CA LYS A 447 -29.27 -2.16 -35.41
C LYS A 447 -28.67 -0.97 -36.16
N GLN A 448 -28.31 0.09 -35.45
CA GLN A 448 -27.68 1.28 -35.98
C GLN A 448 -26.73 1.89 -34.94
N THR A 449 -25.79 2.72 -35.40
CA THR A 449 -24.89 3.42 -34.47
C THR A 449 -25.64 4.52 -33.72
N PHE A 450 -25.15 4.92 -32.53
CA PHE A 450 -25.72 6.05 -31.79
C PHE A 450 -25.79 7.32 -32.66
N ARG A 451 -24.80 7.52 -33.55
CA ARG A 451 -24.77 8.69 -34.42
C ARG A 451 -25.82 8.63 -35.52
N ASP A 452 -25.98 7.49 -36.18
CA ASP A 452 -27.05 7.34 -37.19
C ASP A 452 -28.43 7.54 -36.54
N TRP A 453 -28.63 7.00 -35.33
CA TRP A 453 -29.83 7.27 -34.54
C TRP A 453 -29.96 8.77 -34.22
N TYR A 454 -28.89 9.42 -33.75
CA TYR A 454 -28.90 10.84 -33.40
C TYR A 454 -29.24 11.73 -34.61
N ASP A 455 -28.60 11.48 -35.75
CA ASP A 455 -28.83 12.22 -37.00
C ASP A 455 -30.25 12.00 -37.52
N ALA A 456 -30.83 10.81 -37.36
CA ALA A 456 -32.21 10.52 -37.74
C ALA A 456 -33.27 11.09 -36.78
N ASN A 457 -32.94 11.30 -35.49
CA ASN A 457 -33.92 11.62 -34.44
C ASN A 457 -33.82 13.04 -33.87
N ARG A 458 -32.72 13.79 -34.12
CA ARG A 458 -32.54 15.16 -33.58
C ARG A 458 -32.43 16.27 -34.62
N THR A 459 -32.33 15.96 -35.92
CA THR A 459 -32.24 16.97 -36.99
C THR A 459 -33.55 17.74 -37.27
N SER A 460 -34.66 17.43 -36.57
CA SER A 460 -35.96 18.10 -36.76
C SER A 460 -36.37 19.10 -35.66
N ARG A 461 -35.57 19.28 -34.59
CA ARG A 461 -35.94 20.22 -33.48
C ARG A 461 -35.20 21.55 -33.45
N ASP A 462 -34.04 21.68 -34.10
CA ASP A 462 -33.24 22.92 -34.08
C ASP A 462 -33.38 23.76 -35.37
N ALA A 463 -34.28 23.38 -36.27
CA ALA A 463 -34.58 24.17 -37.48
C ALA A 463 -35.70 25.20 -37.27
N THR A 464 -36.37 25.23 -36.10
CA THR A 464 -37.48 26.14 -35.78
C THR A 464 -37.13 27.27 -34.80
N SER A 465 -35.85 27.49 -34.46
CA SER A 465 -35.41 28.62 -33.62
C SER A 465 -34.47 29.59 -34.32
N LYS A 466 -34.52 29.69 -35.65
CA LYS A 466 -33.94 30.83 -36.36
C LYS A 466 -34.91 32.01 -36.32
N GLU A 467 -34.61 32.93 -35.41
CA GLU A 467 -34.70 34.39 -35.56
C GLU A 467 -35.93 34.91 -36.32
N THR A 468 -36.93 35.36 -35.57
CA THR A 468 -37.80 36.46 -35.99
C THR A 468 -37.13 37.77 -35.52
N PRO A 469 -37.03 38.80 -36.37
CA PRO A 469 -36.21 40.00 -36.13
C PRO A 469 -36.58 40.83 -34.90
#